data_AF-X6GEQ7-F1
#
_entry.id   AF-X6GEQ7-F1
#
_cell.length_a   1.000
_cell.length_b   1.000
_cell.length_c   1.000
_cell.angle_alpha   90.00
_cell.angle_beta   90.00
_cell.angle_gamma   90.00
#
_symmetry.space_group_name_H-M   'P 1'
#
loop_
_entity.id
_entity.type
_entity.pdbx_description
1 polymer ?
#
loop_
_entity_poly.entity_id
_entity_poly.type
_entity_poly.pdbx_seq_one_letter_code
_entity_poly.pdbx_strand_id
1 'polypeptide(L)'
;MVLDTRAKQVADEHHGIVVIGAGFDAAFFLHQFVRRRKARVPFGLWRHSTHCWQLERGADSNIRDEDAGRSWNYTIGLVGGTNSWFGQPPRFLAYDFDRPTTYDDLEPFCCGPGGHAREQLCQGEKIL
;
A
#
# COMPACT_ATOMS: atom_id res chain seq x y z
N MET A 1 14.96 0.99 6.71
CA MET A 1 15.24 1.63 8.00
C MET A 1 14.13 2.64 8.26
N VAL A 2 13.18 2.32 9.13
CA VAL A 2 12.17 3.28 9.60
C VAL A 2 12.80 4.00 10.79
N LEU A 3 13.00 5.31 10.66
CA LEU A 3 13.54 6.14 11.74
C LEU A 3 12.36 6.63 12.56
N ASP A 4 12.38 6.40 13.88
CA ASP A 4 11.43 7.02 14.82
C ASP A 4 11.64 8.53 14.82
N THR A 5 10.97 9.19 13.87
CA THR A 5 11.12 10.61 13.57
C THR A 5 9.88 11.31 14.10
N ARG A 6 10.06 12.18 15.09
CA ARG A 6 8.96 12.93 15.67
C ARG A 6 8.56 14.07 14.74
N ALA A 7 7.28 14.42 14.71
CA ALA A 7 6.77 15.54 13.89
C ALA A 7 7.57 16.84 14.07
N LYS A 8 8.01 17.13 15.31
CA LYS A 8 8.84 18.32 15.61
C LYS A 8 10.20 18.33 14.89
N GLN A 9 10.75 17.18 14.53
CA GLN A 9 12.05 17.09 13.85
C GLN A 9 11.95 17.37 12.35
N VAL A 10 10.74 17.36 11.79
CA VAL A 10 10.48 17.56 10.35
C VAL A 10 9.60 18.78 10.08
N ALA A 11 9.14 19.47 11.12
CA ALA A 11 8.18 20.58 11.01
C ALA A 11 8.72 21.78 10.23
N ASP A 12 10.03 22.04 10.31
CA ASP A 12 10.68 23.19 9.69
C ASP A 12 11.57 22.79 8.49
N GLU A 13 11.51 21.52 8.07
CA GLU A 13 12.26 21.02 6.91
C GLU A 13 11.45 21.19 5.61
N HIS A 14 12.12 21.60 4.54
CA HIS A 14 11.49 21.67 3.22
C HIS A 14 11.55 20.29 2.53
N HIS A 15 10.38 19.67 2.34
CA HIS A 15 10.26 18.38 1.68
C HIS A 15 9.67 18.52 0.29
N GLY A 16 10.33 17.95 -0.73
CA GLY A 16 9.81 17.94 -2.10
C GLY A 16 8.55 17.08 -2.27
N ILE A 17 8.38 16.06 -1.42
CA ILE A 17 7.19 15.19 -1.35
C ILE A 17 6.98 14.80 0.11
N VAL A 18 5.71 14.79 0.53
CA VAL A 18 5.25 14.23 1.80
C VAL A 18 4.21 13.16 1.49
N VAL A 19 4.37 11.97 2.07
CA VAL A 19 3.41 10.87 1.90
C VAL A 19 2.60 10.71 3.17
N ILE A 20 1.28 10.87 3.04
CA ILE A 20 0.33 10.75 4.15
C ILE A 20 -0.34 9.39 4.06
N GLY A 21 -0.16 8.58 5.11
CA GLY A 21 -0.64 7.22 5.15
C GLY A 21 0.43 6.22 4.68
N ALA A 22 0.44 5.07 5.33
CA ALA A 22 1.45 4.04 5.13
C ALA A 22 0.85 2.70 4.69
N GLY A 23 -0.23 2.77 3.90
CA GLY A 23 -0.85 1.60 3.28
C GLY A 23 -0.06 1.06 2.09
N PHE A 24 -0.56 -0.01 1.47
CA PHE A 24 0.04 -0.65 0.30
C PHE A 24 0.33 0.34 -0.84
N ASP A 25 -0.66 1.10 -1.29
CA ASP A 25 -0.49 2.02 -2.42
C ASP A 25 0.60 3.06 -2.15
N ALA A 26 0.57 3.66 -0.96
CA ALA A 26 1.55 4.65 -0.54
C ALA A 26 2.97 4.06 -0.53
N ALA A 27 3.13 2.84 0.01
CA ALA A 27 4.42 2.14 0.00
C ALA A 27 4.86 1.75 -1.43
N PHE A 28 3.93 1.33 -2.27
CA PHE A 28 4.18 0.96 -3.67
C PHE A 28 4.69 2.15 -4.48
N PHE A 29 4.00 3.29 -4.43
CA PHE A 29 4.42 4.52 -5.12
C PHE A 29 5.72 5.08 -4.53
N LEU A 30 5.86 5.07 -3.21
CA LEU A 30 7.10 5.52 -2.56
C LEU A 30 8.30 4.68 -3.00
N HIS A 31 8.15 3.34 -3.07
CA HIS A 31 9.20 2.44 -3.54
C HIS A 31 9.64 2.78 -4.97
N GLN A 32 8.70 3.02 -5.89
CA GLN A 32 9.04 3.45 -7.25
C GLN A 32 9.70 4.82 -7.29
N PHE A 33 9.24 5.76 -6.45
CA PHE A 33 9.79 7.11 -6.38
C PHE A 33 11.25 7.11 -5.91
N VAL A 34 11.55 6.45 -4.78
CA VAL A 34 12.92 6.43 -4.21
C VAL A 34 13.93 5.69 -5.08
N ARG A 35 13.47 4.77 -5.95
CA ARG A 35 14.33 4.12 -6.95
C ARG A 35 14.78 5.07 -8.06
N ARG A 36 13.95 6.06 -8.41
CA ARG A 36 14.22 7.03 -9.48
C ARG A 36 14.85 8.32 -8.98
N ARG A 37 14.63 8.67 -7.71
CA ARG A 37 15.11 9.90 -7.08
C ARG A 37 15.71 9.60 -5.72
N LYS A 38 16.93 10.08 -5.47
CA LYS A 38 17.48 10.13 -4.11
C LYS A 38 16.76 11.25 -3.35
N ALA A 39 15.84 10.88 -2.47
CA ALA A 39 15.08 11.82 -1.64
C ALA A 39 14.92 11.28 -0.21
N ARG A 40 14.91 12.21 0.76
CA ARG A 40 14.43 11.93 2.12
C ARG A 40 12.95 12.24 2.12
N VAL A 41 12.12 11.22 2.34
CA VAL A 41 10.66 11.35 2.28
C VAL A 41 10.10 11.06 3.67
N PRO A 42 9.46 12.03 4.33
CA PRO A 42 8.67 11.76 5.52
C PRO A 42 7.52 10.83 5.15
N PHE A 43 7.43 9.71 5.87
CA PHE A 43 6.41 8.69 5.66
C PHE A 43 5.57 8.58 6.94
N GLY A 44 4.40 9.21 6.92
CA GLY A 44 3.55 9.31 8.10
C GLY A 44 2.74 8.03 8.33
N LEU A 45 2.98 7.39 9.47
CA LEU A 45 2.18 6.28 9.99
C LEU A 45 1.57 6.71 11.33
N TRP A 46 0.29 6.44 11.55
CA TRP A 46 -0.38 6.78 12.82
C TRP A 46 0.31 6.06 13.99
N ARG A 47 0.60 4.76 13.85
CA ARG A 47 1.33 3.97 14.85
C ARG A 47 2.23 2.93 14.21
N HIS A 48 3.47 2.85 14.68
CA HIS A 48 4.43 1.84 14.27
C HIS A 48 4.64 0.81 15.37
N SER A 49 4.40 -0.46 15.06
CA SER A 49 4.89 -1.59 15.84
C SER A 49 6.09 -2.21 15.13
N THR A 50 7.14 -2.54 15.88
CA THR A 50 8.29 -3.25 15.29
C THR A 50 7.93 -4.69 14.97
N HIS A 51 8.61 -5.29 13.99
CA HIS A 51 8.36 -6.68 13.62
C HIS A 51 8.54 -7.65 14.79
N CYS A 52 9.56 -7.46 15.64
CA CYS A 52 9.74 -8.27 16.84
C CYS A 52 8.55 -8.17 17.80
N TRP A 53 8.07 -6.95 18.04
CA TRP A 53 6.88 -6.71 18.87
C TRP A 53 5.63 -7.40 18.29
N GLN A 54 5.48 -7.39 16.96
CA GLN A 54 4.35 -8.01 16.28
C GLN A 54 4.37 -9.53 16.45
N LEU A 55 5.54 -10.15 16.27
CA LEU A 55 5.75 -11.59 16.46
C LEU A 55 5.51 -12.02 17.92
N GLU A 56 6.03 -11.26 18.88
CA GLU A 56 5.87 -11.56 20.32
C GLU A 56 4.41 -11.53 20.78
N ARG A 57 3.59 -10.66 20.17
CA ARG A 57 2.20 -10.45 20.57
C ARG A 57 1.17 -11.07 19.65
N GLY A 58 1.59 -11.61 18.50
CA GLY A 58 0.68 -12.11 17.47
C GLY A 58 -0.30 -11.05 16.96
N ALA A 59 0.16 -9.79 16.88
CA ALA A 59 -0.69 -8.65 16.53
C ALA A 59 0.09 -7.61 15.71
N ASP A 60 -0.54 -7.02 14.71
CA ASP A 60 0.11 -6.02 13.85
C ASP A 60 0.26 -4.65 14.52
N SER A 61 -0.61 -4.36 15.49
CA SER A 61 -0.69 -3.06 16.15
C SER A 61 -1.07 -3.22 17.61
N ASN A 62 -0.80 -2.19 18.42
CA ASN A 62 -1.22 -2.14 19.83
C ASN A 62 -2.60 -1.50 20.04
N ILE A 63 -3.35 -1.29 18.96
CA ILE A 63 -4.72 -0.77 18.99
C ILE A 63 -5.66 -1.97 19.14
N ARG A 64 -6.61 -1.88 20.06
CA ARG A 64 -7.67 -2.88 20.22
C ARG A 64 -8.80 -2.56 19.24
N ASP A 65 -9.51 -3.57 18.75
CA ASP A 65 -10.66 -3.37 17.85
C ASP A 65 -11.72 -2.42 18.44
N GLU A 66 -11.90 -2.45 19.77
CA GLU A 66 -12.78 -1.56 20.52
C GLU A 66 -12.41 -0.07 20.37
N ASP A 67 -11.12 0.23 20.21
CA ASP A 67 -10.59 1.60 20.10
C ASP A 67 -10.61 2.12 18.65
N ALA A 68 -10.83 1.24 17.67
CA ALA A 68 -10.81 1.58 16.24
C ALA A 68 -12.05 2.39 15.81
N GLY A 69 -13.13 2.37 16.62
CA GLY A 69 -14.34 3.18 16.39
C GLY A 69 -15.11 2.83 15.11
N ARG A 70 -14.77 1.72 14.44
CA ARG A 70 -15.42 1.22 13.22
C ARG A 70 -15.62 -0.29 13.38
N SER A 71 -16.74 -0.81 12.86
CA SER A 71 -17.07 -2.25 12.94
C SER A 71 -16.40 -3.11 11.88
N TRP A 72 -15.65 -2.51 10.95
CA TRP A 72 -14.92 -3.22 9.91
C TRP A 72 -13.49 -3.53 10.35
N ASN A 73 -12.93 -4.65 9.89
CA ASN A 73 -11.56 -5.04 10.20
C ASN A 73 -10.59 -4.24 9.33
N TYR A 74 -9.66 -3.52 9.95
CA TYR A 74 -8.55 -2.87 9.23
C TYR A 74 -7.32 -2.81 10.13
N THR A 75 -6.15 -3.13 9.57
CA THR A 75 -4.89 -3.02 10.32
C THR A 75 -4.42 -1.56 10.32
N ILE A 76 -4.23 -0.99 11.52
CA ILE A 76 -3.51 0.27 11.70
C ILE A 76 -2.03 -0.05 11.89
N GLY A 77 -1.30 -0.06 10.79
CA GLY A 77 0.13 -0.40 10.78
C GLY A 77 0.74 -0.16 9.40
N LEU A 78 2.04 -0.47 9.26
CA LEU A 78 2.72 -0.42 7.97
C LEU A 78 2.03 -1.39 6.99
N VAL A 79 1.85 -0.97 5.74
CA VAL A 79 1.09 -1.67 4.67
C VAL A 79 -0.43 -1.68 4.89
N GLY A 80 -0.92 -1.32 6.08
CA GLY A 80 -2.34 -1.10 6.34
C GLY A 80 -3.19 -2.35 6.10
N GLY A 81 -4.31 -2.19 5.38
CA GLY A 81 -5.31 -3.24 5.14
C GLY A 81 -4.78 -4.52 4.51
N THR A 82 -3.61 -4.50 3.86
CA THR A 82 -2.97 -5.70 3.32
C THR A 82 -2.60 -6.71 4.41
N ASN A 83 -2.34 -6.28 5.65
CA ASN A 83 -2.08 -7.22 6.76
C ASN A 83 -3.35 -7.96 7.22
N SER A 84 -4.53 -7.40 6.98
CA SER A 84 -5.84 -8.01 7.29
C SER A 84 -6.51 -8.65 6.07
N TRP A 85 -5.84 -8.65 4.92
CA TRP A 85 -6.42 -9.11 3.66
C TRP A 85 -6.15 -10.60 3.44
N PHE A 86 -7.14 -11.35 2.99
CA PHE A 86 -7.03 -12.78 2.69
C PHE A 86 -6.21 -13.10 1.42
N GLY A 87 -5.51 -12.12 0.85
CA GLY A 87 -4.63 -12.35 -0.30
C GLY A 87 -5.35 -12.78 -1.56
N GLN A 88 -6.62 -12.42 -1.72
CA GLN A 88 -7.41 -12.69 -2.92
C GLN A 88 -7.42 -11.45 -3.81
N PRO A 89 -6.64 -11.40 -4.90
CA PRO A 89 -6.63 -10.28 -5.84
C PRO A 89 -7.60 -10.53 -7.02
N PRO A 90 -8.92 -10.27 -6.87
CA PRO A 90 -9.79 -10.28 -8.04
C PRO A 90 -9.34 -9.18 -9.00
N ARG A 91 -9.28 -9.50 -10.30
CA ARG A 91 -9.14 -8.49 -11.34
C ARG A 91 -10.53 -7.96 -11.68
N PHE A 92 -10.64 -6.65 -11.72
CA PHE A 92 -11.81 -5.99 -12.29
C PHE A 92 -11.97 -6.37 -13.76
N LEU A 93 -13.21 -6.45 -14.22
CA LEU A 93 -13.53 -6.65 -15.63
C LEU A 93 -13.41 -5.31 -16.37
N ALA A 94 -13.21 -5.36 -17.69
CA ALA A 94 -12.97 -4.14 -18.47
C ALA A 94 -14.10 -3.12 -18.36
N TYR A 95 -15.34 -3.56 -18.16
CA TYR A 95 -16.50 -2.69 -18.00
C TYR A 95 -16.59 -2.02 -16.62
N ASP A 96 -15.85 -2.50 -15.61
CA ASP A 96 -15.82 -1.89 -14.27
C ASP A 96 -15.07 -0.54 -14.27
N PHE A 97 -14.36 -0.23 -15.36
CA PHE A 97 -13.61 1.01 -15.55
C PHE A 97 -14.44 2.03 -16.33
N ASP A 98 -15.11 2.92 -15.60
CA ASP A 98 -15.64 4.15 -16.19
C ASP A 98 -14.57 5.25 -16.22
N ARG A 99 -14.44 5.90 -17.38
CA ARG A 99 -13.43 6.91 -17.77
C ARG A 99 -13.02 7.87 -16.62
N PRO A 100 -11.74 8.30 -16.54
CA PRO A 100 -10.79 8.48 -17.66
C PRO A 100 -9.73 7.38 -17.84
N THR A 101 -9.63 6.42 -16.93
CA THR A 101 -8.63 5.34 -17.01
C THR A 101 -9.29 4.08 -17.52
N THR A 102 -8.69 3.42 -18.52
CA THR A 102 -9.19 2.17 -19.10
C THR A 102 -8.47 0.96 -18.50
N TYR A 103 -9.04 -0.24 -18.71
CA TYR A 103 -8.38 -1.50 -18.34
C TYR A 103 -6.98 -1.62 -18.95
N ASP A 104 -6.86 -1.29 -20.24
CA ASP A 104 -5.63 -1.39 -21.01
C ASP A 104 -4.54 -0.43 -20.46
N ASP A 105 -4.93 0.68 -19.83
CA ASP A 105 -3.98 1.60 -19.18
C ASP A 105 -3.36 1.00 -17.90
N LEU A 106 -4.09 0.10 -17.22
CA LEU A 106 -3.71 -0.46 -15.92
C LEU A 106 -3.11 -1.86 -16.01
N GLU A 107 -3.50 -2.65 -17.01
CA GLU A 107 -3.02 -4.02 -17.23
C GLU A 107 -1.48 -4.14 -17.17
N PRO A 108 -0.68 -3.25 -17.79
CA PRO A 108 0.78 -3.34 -17.73
C PRO A 108 1.35 -3.22 -16.31
N PHE A 109 0.66 -2.50 -15.42
CA PHE A 109 1.07 -2.33 -14.02
C PHE A 109 0.65 -3.53 -13.16
N CYS A 110 -0.43 -4.23 -13.53
CA CYS A 110 -0.88 -5.44 -12.85
C CYS A 110 -0.08 -6.68 -13.26
N CYS A 111 0.29 -6.82 -14.53
CA CYS A 111 1.02 -8.00 -15.06
C CYS A 111 2.56 -7.86 -15.06
N GLY A 112 3.09 -6.64 -14.89
CA GLY A 112 4.53 -6.36 -14.75
C GLY A 112 5.37 -6.56 -16.03
N PRO A 113 6.65 -6.15 -16.05
CA PRO A 113 7.54 -6.24 -17.23
C PRO A 113 8.07 -7.65 -17.54
N GLY A 114 7.44 -8.69 -17.00
CA GLY A 114 7.82 -10.10 -17.19
C GLY A 114 6.66 -11.06 -17.14
N GLY A 115 5.42 -10.59 -16.97
CA GLY A 115 4.24 -11.41 -17.17
C GLY A 115 4.13 -11.76 -18.63
N HIS A 116 4.45 -13.01 -18.99
CA HIS A 116 4.12 -13.50 -20.32
C HIS A 116 2.62 -13.29 -20.51
N ALA A 117 2.21 -12.65 -21.62
CA ALA A 117 0.81 -12.56 -22.07
C ALA A 117 0.10 -13.92 -22.26
N ARG A 118 0.78 -15.03 -21.90
CA ARG A 118 0.35 -16.42 -21.93
C ARG A 118 0.19 -17.06 -20.55
N GLU A 119 0.52 -16.36 -19.45
CA GLU A 119 0.05 -16.81 -18.15
C GLU A 119 -1.47 -16.64 -18.12
N GLN A 120 -2.19 -17.73 -17.82
CA GLN A 120 -3.67 -17.76 -17.76
C GLN A 120 -4.25 -16.66 -16.87
N LEU A 121 -3.45 -16.11 -15.95
CA LEU A 121 -3.77 -15.00 -15.05
C LEU A 121 -3.72 -13.61 -15.70
N CYS A 122 -3.18 -13.43 -16.92
CA CYS A 122 -3.23 -12.15 -17.66
C CYS A 122 -4.26 -12.18 -18.79
N GLN A 123 -4.74 -13.36 -19.22
CA GLN A 123 -5.85 -13.46 -20.17
C GLN A 123 -7.18 -13.21 -19.44
N GLY A 124 -7.58 -11.94 -19.32
CA GLY A 124 -8.98 -11.64 -19.06
C GLY A 124 -9.78 -12.18 -20.25
N GLU A 125 -10.63 -13.18 -20.06
CA GLU A 125 -11.58 -13.56 -21.08
C GLU A 125 -12.38 -12.31 -21.43
N LYS A 126 -12.19 -11.81 -22.67
CA LYS A 126 -13.16 -10.91 -23.30
C LYS A 126 -14.42 -11.74 -23.50
N ILE A 127 -15.25 -11.81 -22.47
CA ILE A 127 -16.61 -12.31 -22.60
C ILE A 127 -17.33 -11.27 -23.47
N LEU A 128 -17.54 -11.65 -24.73
CA LEU A 128 -18.39 -10.97 -25.70
C LEU A 128 -19.84 -10.92 -25.22
#